data_AF-A0A2S7WL73-F1
#
_entry.id   AF-A0A2S7WL73-F1
#
_cell.length_a   1.000
_cell.length_b   1.000
_cell.length_c   1.000
_cell.angle_alpha   90.00
_cell.angle_beta   90.00
_cell.angle_gamma   90.00
#
_symmetry.space_group_name_H-M   'P 1'
#
loop_
_entity.id
_entity.type
_entity.pdbx_description
1 polymer ?
#
loop_
_entity_poly.entity_id
_entity_poly.type
_entity_poly.pdbx_seq_one_letter_code
_entity_poly.pdbx_strand_id
1 'polypeptide(L)' 'MILDTSVSQQTYIEDCEVCCNPIEVSPSFENGELVGFYSQSIEQ' A
#
# COMPACT_ATOMS: atom_id res chain seq x y z
N MET A 1 2.76 -5.10 -7.71
CA MET A 1 3.06 -4.40 -6.44
C MET A 1 3.93 -5.29 -5.55
N ILE A 2 5.04 -4.77 -5.04
CA ILE A 2 5.94 -5.42 -4.08
C ILE A 2 5.78 -4.67 -2.75
N LEU A 3 5.60 -5.39 -1.63
CA LEU A 3 5.50 -4.79 -0.30
C LEU A 3 6.73 -5.20 0.52
N ASP A 4 7.30 -4.28 1.28
CA ASP A 4 8.43 -4.58 2.16
C ASP A 4 7.89 -5.03 3.53
N THR A 5 8.18 -6.27 3.89
CA THR A 5 7.76 -6.85 5.18
C THR A 5 8.68 -6.46 6.34
N SER A 6 9.82 -5.83 6.02
CA SER A 6 10.80 -5.36 7.01
C SER A 6 10.30 -4.12 7.77
N VAL A 7 9.32 -3.41 7.20
CA VAL A 7 8.72 -2.22 7.78
C VAL A 7 7.31 -2.58 8.27
N SER A 8 7.05 -2.39 9.58
CA SER A 8 5.76 -2.76 10.17
C SER A 8 4.58 -1.95 9.63
N GLN A 9 4.81 -0.69 9.25
CA GLN A 9 3.80 0.16 8.65
C GLN A 9 4.47 1.11 7.67
N GLN A 10 3.98 1.12 6.44
CA GLN A 10 4.49 1.97 5.38
C GLN A 10 3.31 2.60 4.63
N THR A 11 3.45 3.86 4.24
CA THR A 11 2.47 4.56 3.40
C THR A 11 3.21 5.15 2.21
N TYR A 12 2.75 4.84 1.00
CA TYR A 12 3.37 5.29 -0.23
C TYR A 12 2.32 5.35 -1.35
N ILE A 13 2.66 6.08 -2.41
CA ILE A 13 1.80 6.29 -3.56
C ILE A 13 2.24 5.36 -4.68
N GLU A 14 1.28 4.65 -5.25
CA GLU A 14 1.44 3.78 -6.42
C GLU A 14 0.37 4.14 -7.45
N ASP A 15 0.60 3.81 -8.72
CA ASP A 15 -0.43 3.94 -9.75
C ASP A 15 -1.35 2.71 -9.75
N CYS A 16 -2.66 2.94 -9.87
CA CYS A 16 -3.60 1.83 -10.02
C CYS A 16 -3.39 1.13 -11.38
N GLU A 17 -3.06 -0.15 -11.37
CA GLU A 17 -2.81 -0.94 -12.59
C GLU A 17 -4.04 -1.13 -13.52
N VAL A 18 -5.23 -0.71 -13.08
CA VAL A 18 -6.47 -0.80 -13.87
C VAL A 18 -6.85 0.54 -14.51
N CYS A 19 -6.69 1.65 -13.77
CA CYS A 19 -7.13 2.97 -14.20
C CYS A 19 -6.02 4.03 -14.27
N CYS A 20 -4.77 3.68 -13.94
CA CYS A 20 -3.60 4.56 -13.90
C CYS A 20 -3.76 5.82 -13.04
N ASN A 21 -4.71 5.82 -12.10
CA ASN A 21 -4.88 6.91 -11.15
C ASN A 21 -4.00 6.66 -9.92
N PRO A 22 -3.44 7.73 -9.32
CA PRO A 22 -2.63 7.61 -8.12
C PRO A 22 -3.49 7.10 -6.95
N ILE A 23 -2.98 6.08 -6.27
CA ILE A 23 -3.57 5.51 -5.07
C ILE A 23 -2.54 5.56 -3.94
N GLU A 24 -2.98 5.95 -2.76
CA GLU A 24 -2.19 5.80 -1.54
C GLU A 24 -2.44 4.42 -0.95
N VAL A 25 -1.35 3.72 -0.62
CA VAL A 25 -1.37 2.34 -0.12
C VAL A 25 -0.66 2.29 1.24
N SER A 26 -1.34 1.70 2.22
CA SER A 26 -0.88 1.59 3.60
C SER A 26 -1.02 0.15 4.13
N PRO A 27 -0.09 -0.75 3.80
CA PRO A 27 -0.04 -2.08 4.40
C PRO A 27 0.51 -2.02 5.83
N SER A 28 0.06 -2.96 6.65
CA SER A 28 0.55 -3.19 8.01
C SER A 28 0.99 -4.63 8.16
N PHE A 29 2.18 -4.81 8.72
CA PHE A 29 2.83 -6.10 8.93
C PHE A 29 3.06 -6.38 10.40
N GLU A 30 2.84 -7.62 10.81
CA GLU A 30 3.19 -8.13 12.13
C GLU A 30 3.96 -9.44 11.96
N ASN A 31 5.14 -9.55 12.56
CA ASN A 31 6.01 -10.74 12.42
C ASN A 31 6.32 -11.15 10.97
N GLY A 32 6.34 -10.19 10.04
CA GLY A 32 6.54 -10.44 8.61
C GLY A 32 5.29 -10.89 7.85
N GLU A 33 4.14 -10.99 8.52
CA GLU A 33 2.85 -11.32 7.91
C GLU A 33 2.01 -10.06 7.69
N LEU A 34 1.31 -9.98 6.55
CA LEU A 34 0.40 -8.89 6.25
C LEU A 34 -0.86 -9.04 7.10
N VAL A 35 -1.06 -8.14 8.06
CA VAL A 35 -2.22 -8.16 8.96
C VAL A 35 -3.28 -7.12 8.57
N GLY A 36 -2.92 -6.15 7.74
CA GLY A 36 -3.85 -5.14 7.26
C GLY A 36 -3.38 -4.54 5.94
N PHE A 37 -4.34 -4.24 5.06
CA PHE A 37 -4.08 -3.54 3.82
C PHE A 37 -5.16 -2.48 3.61
N TYR A 38 -4.73 -1.23 3.48
CA TYR A 38 -5.61 -0.12 3.14
C TYR A 38 -5.11 0.54 1.86
N SER A 39 -6.04 0.89 0.99
CA SER A 39 -5.74 1.64 -0.22
C SER A 39 -6.85 2.63 -0.49
N GLN A 40 -6.50 3.86 -0.83
CA GLN A 40 -7.46 4.89 -1.21
C GLN A 40 -7.00 5.62 -2.45
N SER A 41 -7.95 5.92 -3.34
CA SER A 41 -7.70 6.84 -4.45
C SER A 41 -7.44 8.22 -3.88
N ILE A 42 -6.31 8.80 -4.27
CA ILE A 42 -5.99 10.18 -3.96
C ILE A 42 -6.24 10.98 -5.24
N GLU A 43 -7.52 11.28 -5.50
CA GLU A 43 -7.88 12.17 -6.60
C GLU A 43 -7.13 13.50 -6.40
N GLN A 44 -6.24 13.83 -7.34
CA GLN A 44 -5.56 15.13 -7.39
C GLN A 44 -6.47 16.19 -8.02
#